data_AF-A0A367LCD6-F1
#
_entry.id   AF-A0A367LCD6-F1
#
_cell.length_a   1.000
_cell.length_b   1.000
_cell.length_c   1.000
_cell.angle_alpha   90.00
_cell.angle_beta   90.00
_cell.angle_gamma   90.00
#
_symmetry.space_group_name_H-M   'P 1'
#
loop_
_entity.id
_entity.type
_entity.pdbx_description
1 polymer ?
#
loop_
_entity_poly.entity_id
_entity_poly.type
_entity_poly.pdbx_seq_one_letter_code
_entity_poly.pdbx_strand_id
1 'polypeptide(L)'
;MGAGNSKHEDRGDHLWKRHANTDASRAKQTERHIQSRVAEELKRLTKREDETLRNARAKIAAHADADADADSEGPDRVAVSKEIEDLRRKLDQRKQMRTLPESVDKARSDVVRCLRDNDRRPLDCWKEVEAFKAEVKKMEDNWVEKVVSS
;
A
#
# COMPACT_ATOMS: atom_id res chain seq x y z
N MET A 1 -6.76 -90.22 13.03
CA MET A 1 -5.56 -89.96 12.21
C MET A 1 -5.25 -88.47 12.27
N GLY A 2 -4.03 -88.14 12.72
CA GLY A 2 -3.31 -86.89 12.43
C GLY A 2 -3.97 -85.55 12.75
N ALA A 3 -3.77 -85.05 13.96
CA ALA A 3 -3.68 -83.62 14.22
C ALA A 3 -2.45 -83.06 13.49
N GLY A 4 -2.60 -81.94 12.79
CA GLY A 4 -1.43 -81.26 12.23
C GLY A 4 -1.72 -80.13 11.26
N ASN A 5 -2.17 -78.96 11.76
CA ASN A 5 -1.80 -77.67 11.16
C ASN A 5 -2.14 -76.45 12.08
N SER A 6 -1.49 -76.30 13.24
CA SER A 6 -1.55 -75.04 14.03
C SER A 6 -0.18 -74.43 14.33
N LYS A 7 0.92 -75.09 13.95
CA LYS A 7 2.29 -74.67 14.30
C LYS A 7 2.96 -73.73 13.28
N HIS A 8 2.23 -73.36 12.23
CA HIS A 8 2.73 -72.52 11.15
C HIS A 8 2.17 -71.09 11.18
N GLU A 9 0.97 -70.87 11.74
CA GLU A 9 0.37 -69.54 11.94
C GLU A 9 1.07 -68.73 13.06
N ASP A 10 1.38 -69.34 14.21
CA ASP A 10 2.06 -68.68 15.34
C ASP A 10 3.43 -68.08 14.99
N ARG A 11 4.16 -68.68 14.05
CA ARG A 11 5.50 -68.20 13.66
C ARG A 11 5.46 -66.88 12.90
N GLY A 12 4.41 -66.62 12.12
CA GLY A 12 4.23 -65.35 11.40
C GLY A 12 3.91 -64.20 12.34
N ASP A 13 3.05 -64.46 13.33
CA ASP A 13 2.58 -63.45 14.29
C ASP A 13 3.68 -62.98 15.24
N HIS A 14 4.56 -63.89 15.68
CA HIS A 14 5.72 -63.53 16.51
C HIS A 14 6.76 -62.69 15.75
N LEU A 15 6.95 -62.94 14.45
CA LEU A 15 7.84 -62.16 13.59
C LEU A 15 7.29 -60.74 13.39
N TRP A 16 6.01 -60.60 13.01
CA TRP A 16 5.34 -59.30 12.88
C TRP A 16 5.43 -58.48 14.17
N LYS A 17 5.17 -59.11 15.32
CA LYS A 17 5.24 -58.44 16.63
C LYS A 17 6.64 -57.91 16.94
N ARG A 18 7.70 -58.62 16.55
CA ARG A 18 9.09 -58.18 16.74
C ARG A 18 9.44 -57.01 15.82
N HIS A 19 9.03 -57.06 14.56
CA HIS A 19 9.21 -55.96 13.61
C HIS A 19 8.43 -54.71 14.06
N ALA A 20 7.15 -54.86 14.43
CA ALA A 20 6.32 -53.76 14.93
C ALA A 20 6.89 -53.09 16.20
N ASN A 21 7.43 -53.86 17.15
CA ASN A 21 8.11 -53.31 18.33
C ASN A 21 9.41 -52.56 17.97
N THR A 22 10.13 -53.04 16.97
CA THR A 22 11.35 -52.40 16.47
C THR A 22 11.03 -51.09 15.73
N ASP A 23 10.01 -51.12 14.88
CA ASP A 23 9.54 -49.95 14.13
C ASP A 23 8.95 -48.88 15.05
N ALA A 24 8.19 -49.29 16.08
CA ALA A 24 7.72 -48.37 17.12
C ALA A 24 8.87 -47.72 17.90
N SER A 25 9.96 -48.46 18.15
CA SER A 25 11.14 -47.92 18.82
C SER A 25 11.90 -46.93 17.93
N ARG A 26 12.03 -47.22 16.63
CA ARG A 26 12.63 -46.34 15.63
C ARG A 26 11.82 -45.06 15.45
N ALA A 27 10.50 -45.17 15.33
CA ALA A 27 9.59 -44.02 15.23
C ALA A 27 9.71 -43.10 16.44
N LYS A 28 9.77 -43.66 17.67
CA LYS A 28 9.98 -42.87 18.90
C LYS A 28 11.34 -42.17 18.91
N GLN A 29 12.39 -42.82 18.42
CA GLN A 29 13.72 -42.21 18.34
C GLN A 29 13.73 -41.04 17.35
N THR A 30 13.12 -41.22 16.18
CA THR A 30 12.98 -40.16 15.17
C THR A 30 12.15 -39.00 15.70
N GLU A 31 11.02 -39.27 16.36
CA GLU A 31 10.16 -38.24 16.95
C GLU A 31 10.92 -37.40 17.99
N ARG A 32 11.67 -38.05 18.89
CA ARG A 32 12.52 -37.33 19.87
C ARG A 32 13.56 -36.44 19.20
N HIS A 33 14.17 -36.92 18.11
CA HIS A 33 15.14 -36.14 17.35
C HIS A 33 14.48 -34.93 16.66
N ILE A 34 13.27 -35.10 16.10
CA ILE A 34 12.49 -34.00 15.53
C ILE A 34 12.16 -32.97 16.62
N GLN A 35 11.65 -33.41 17.77
CA GLN A 35 11.34 -32.53 18.91
C GLN A 35 12.58 -31.75 19.38
N SER A 36 13.74 -32.41 19.47
CA SER A 36 15.00 -31.77 19.83
C SER A 36 15.39 -30.67 18.84
N ARG A 37 15.27 -30.93 17.54
CA ARG A 37 15.60 -29.95 16.49
C ARG A 37 14.63 -28.77 16.48
N VAL A 38 13.32 -29.04 16.63
CA VAL A 38 12.30 -27.99 16.68
C VAL A 38 12.54 -27.09 17.90
N ALA A 39 12.85 -27.66 19.07
CA ALA A 39 13.16 -26.90 20.27
C ALA A 39 14.41 -26.00 20.09
N GLU A 40 15.45 -26.52 19.43
CA GLU A 40 16.66 -25.75 19.13
C GLU A 40 16.36 -24.58 18.16
N GLU A 41 15.62 -24.82 17.09
CA GLU A 41 15.26 -23.77 16.13
C GLU A 41 14.34 -22.71 16.74
N LEU A 42 13.36 -23.10 17.58
CA LEU A 42 12.53 -22.14 18.31
C LEU A 42 13.37 -21.27 19.25
N LYS A 43 14.34 -21.85 19.95
CA LYS A 43 15.29 -21.10 20.78
C LYS A 43 16.15 -20.14 19.95
N ARG A 44 16.51 -20.54 18.72
CA ARG A 44 17.27 -19.68 17.79
C ARG A 44 16.43 -18.52 17.28
N LEU A 45 15.16 -18.76 16.92
CA LEU A 45 14.24 -17.74 16.43
C LEU A 45 13.91 -16.71 17.52
N THR A 46 13.54 -17.16 18.71
CA THR A 46 13.26 -16.28 19.86
C THR A 46 14.46 -15.38 20.20
N LYS A 47 15.68 -15.91 20.20
CA LYS A 47 16.89 -15.09 20.41
C LYS A 47 17.05 -14.01 19.33
N ARG A 48 16.78 -14.34 18.07
CA ARG A 48 16.84 -13.37 16.96
C ARG A 48 15.77 -12.30 17.10
N GLU A 49 14.55 -12.69 17.44
CA GLU A 49 13.42 -11.78 17.70
C GLU A 49 13.72 -10.82 18.85
N ASP A 50 14.28 -11.33 19.95
CA ASP A 50 14.69 -10.50 21.08
C ASP A 50 15.77 -9.48 20.68
N GLU A 51 16.73 -9.88 19.85
CA GLU A 51 17.78 -9.00 19.34
C GLU A 51 17.22 -7.94 18.40
N THR A 52 16.33 -8.30 17.47
CA THR A 52 15.67 -7.32 16.60
C THR A 52 14.78 -6.36 17.39
N LEU A 53 14.02 -6.85 18.37
CA LEU A 53 13.21 -6.00 19.23
C LEU A 53 14.05 -5.05 20.08
N ARG A 54 15.18 -5.53 20.64
CA ARG A 54 16.13 -4.67 21.37
C ARG A 54 16.71 -3.60 20.46
N ASN A 55 17.14 -3.96 19.26
CA ASN A 55 17.68 -3.01 18.29
C ASN A 55 16.64 -1.99 17.83
N ALA A 56 15.41 -2.41 17.58
CA ALA A 56 14.31 -1.51 17.25
C ALA A 56 14.00 -0.56 18.41
N ARG A 57 13.90 -1.07 19.64
CA ARG A 57 13.70 -0.26 20.85
C ARG A 57 14.85 0.73 21.06
N ALA A 58 16.10 0.30 20.87
CA ALA A 58 17.27 1.16 21.00
C ALA A 58 17.29 2.26 19.92
N LYS A 59 16.89 1.97 18.68
CA LYS A 59 16.73 2.98 17.63
C LYS A 59 15.62 3.98 17.97
N ILE A 60 14.46 3.49 18.44
CA ILE A 60 13.36 4.35 18.86
C ILE A 60 13.80 5.24 20.03
N ALA A 61 14.49 4.68 21.02
CA ALA A 61 15.04 5.44 22.13
C ALA A 61 16.08 6.47 21.65
N ALA A 62 17.04 6.07 20.80
CA ALA A 62 18.02 7.01 20.23
C ALA A 62 17.38 8.12 19.38
N HIS A 63 16.27 7.84 18.69
CA HIS A 63 15.49 8.87 18.02
C HIS A 63 14.73 9.75 19.02
N ALA A 64 14.11 9.17 20.05
CA ALA A 64 13.42 9.92 21.10
C ALA A 64 14.38 10.77 21.96
N ASP A 65 15.61 10.31 22.18
CA ASP A 65 16.67 11.05 22.87
C ASP A 65 17.27 12.12 21.93
N ALA A 66 17.38 11.85 20.61
CA ALA A 66 17.73 12.87 19.62
C ALA A 66 16.62 13.93 19.45
N ASP A 67 15.35 13.53 19.63
CA ASP A 67 14.19 14.43 19.69
C ASP A 67 14.14 15.17 21.04
N ALA A 68 14.64 14.58 22.14
CA ALA A 68 14.73 15.22 23.46
C ALA A 68 15.90 16.23 23.56
N ASP A 69 17.04 15.97 22.92
CA ASP A 69 18.13 16.94 22.72
C ASP A 69 17.76 17.99 21.64
N ALA A 70 16.76 17.69 20.80
CA ALA A 70 16.12 18.65 19.89
C ALA A 70 14.83 19.27 20.47
N ASP A 71 14.43 18.97 21.71
CA ASP A 71 13.28 19.55 22.41
C ASP A 71 13.64 20.88 23.09
N SER A 72 14.48 21.67 22.41
CA SER A 72 14.31 23.11 22.39
C SER A 72 13.75 23.64 21.06
N GLU A 73 13.54 22.80 20.03
CA GLU A 73 12.91 23.23 18.76
C GLU A 73 12.45 22.07 17.84
N GLY A 74 11.77 21.06 18.37
CA GLY A 74 10.76 20.34 17.58
C GLY A 74 9.65 21.34 17.19
N PRO A 75 9.08 21.31 15.96
CA PRO A 75 8.08 22.30 15.58
C PRO A 75 6.87 22.21 16.52
N ASP A 76 6.78 23.17 17.44
CA ASP A 76 5.74 23.22 18.44
C ASP A 76 4.37 23.18 17.74
N ARG A 77 3.34 22.60 18.36
CA ARG A 77 2.02 22.44 17.70
C ARG A 77 1.48 23.77 17.16
N VAL A 78 1.82 24.86 17.85
CA VAL A 78 1.52 26.24 17.47
C VAL A 78 2.32 26.68 16.24
N ALA A 79 3.60 26.32 16.13
CA ALA A 79 4.45 26.60 14.97
C ALA A 79 3.92 25.88 13.71
N VAL A 80 3.58 24.60 13.83
CA VAL A 80 2.97 23.83 12.71
C VAL A 80 1.63 24.43 12.30
N SER A 81 0.78 24.82 13.26
CA SER A 81 -0.51 25.46 12.97
C SER A 81 -0.33 26.80 12.24
N LYS A 82 0.64 27.60 12.66
CA LYS A 82 1.00 28.87 12.02
C LYS A 82 1.53 28.67 10.60
N GLU A 83 2.40 27.68 10.39
CA GLU A 83 2.91 27.32 9.07
C GLU A 83 1.79 26.86 8.13
N ILE A 84 0.84 26.05 8.64
CA ILE A 84 -0.34 25.65 7.87
C ILE A 84 -1.16 26.87 7.45
N GLU A 85 -1.38 27.84 8.34
CA GLU A 85 -2.09 29.07 7.99
C GLU A 85 -1.33 29.94 6.99
N ASP A 86 -0.01 30.07 7.15
CA ASP A 86 0.84 30.81 6.20
C ASP A 86 0.83 30.16 4.82
N LEU A 87 0.84 28.83 4.76
CA LEU A 87 0.73 28.09 3.51
C LEU A 87 -0.66 28.27 2.87
N ARG A 88 -1.74 28.29 3.66
CA ARG A 88 -3.09 28.61 3.17
C ARG A 88 -3.16 30.03 2.60
N ARG A 89 -2.65 31.03 3.34
CA ARG A 89 -2.56 32.42 2.87
C ARG A 89 -1.76 32.53 1.58
N LYS A 90 -0.61 31.85 1.47
CA LYS A 90 0.19 31.80 0.23
C LYS A 90 -0.54 31.10 -0.91
N LEU A 91 -1.34 30.09 -0.63
CA LEU A 91 -2.15 29.39 -1.63
C LEU A 91 -3.31 30.28 -2.13
N ASP A 92 -3.94 31.05 -1.25
CA ASP A 92 -5.00 32.01 -1.61
C ASP A 92 -4.45 33.23 -2.36
N GLN A 93 -3.24 33.67 -2.01
CA GLN A 93 -2.51 34.74 -2.70
C GLN A 93 -1.94 34.30 -4.05
N ARG A 94 -1.69 32.99 -4.24
CA ARG A 94 -1.41 32.47 -5.58
C ARG A 94 -2.67 32.71 -6.40
N LYS A 95 -2.51 33.52 -7.45
CA LYS A 95 -3.55 33.80 -8.43
C LYS A 95 -4.23 32.47 -8.76
N GLN A 96 -5.47 32.31 -8.31
CA GLN A 96 -6.33 31.24 -8.81
C GLN A 96 -6.15 31.20 -10.31
N MET A 97 -5.97 29.99 -10.86
CA MET A 97 -5.98 29.73 -12.29
C MET A 97 -7.06 30.62 -12.89
N ARG A 98 -6.67 31.65 -13.66
CA ARG A 98 -7.55 32.79 -13.99
C ARG A 98 -8.93 32.24 -14.35
N THR A 99 -9.93 32.57 -13.55
CA THR A 99 -11.29 32.11 -13.79
C THR A 99 -11.66 32.56 -15.19
N LEU A 100 -11.94 31.59 -16.06
CA LEU A 100 -12.34 31.87 -17.42
C LEU A 100 -13.64 32.69 -17.36
N PRO A 101 -13.79 33.71 -18.24
CA PRO A 101 -15.06 34.37 -18.44
C PRO A 101 -16.20 33.35 -18.59
N GLU A 102 -17.32 33.61 -17.94
CA GLU A 102 -18.48 32.71 -17.89
C GLU A 102 -18.97 32.33 -19.31
N SER A 103 -18.87 33.26 -20.27
CA SER A 103 -19.27 32.99 -21.66
C SER A 103 -18.44 31.87 -22.30
N VAL A 104 -17.13 31.84 -22.02
CA VAL A 104 -16.20 30.84 -22.57
C VAL A 104 -16.35 29.50 -21.86
N ASP A 105 -16.59 29.53 -20.55
CA ASP A 105 -16.87 28.30 -19.78
C ASP A 105 -18.18 27.64 -20.24
N LYS A 106 -19.23 28.44 -20.46
CA LYS A 106 -20.49 27.96 -21.01
C LYS A 106 -20.31 27.37 -22.41
N ALA A 107 -19.65 28.08 -23.32
CA ALA A 107 -19.42 27.59 -24.68
C ALA A 107 -18.58 26.30 -24.70
N ARG A 108 -17.58 26.19 -23.83
CA ARG A 108 -16.82 24.94 -23.63
C ARG A 108 -17.73 23.80 -23.16
N SER A 109 -18.59 24.08 -22.18
CA SER A 109 -19.51 23.09 -21.62
C SER A 109 -20.51 22.60 -22.67
N ASP A 110 -20.96 23.46 -23.57
CA ASP A 110 -21.85 23.12 -24.67
C ASP A 110 -21.16 22.21 -25.71
N VAL A 111 -19.88 22.48 -26.05
CA VAL A 111 -19.08 21.57 -26.90
C VAL A 111 -18.93 20.19 -26.24
N VAL A 112 -18.57 20.16 -24.95
CA VAL A 112 -18.40 18.90 -24.21
C VAL A 112 -19.72 18.13 -24.14
N ARG A 113 -20.85 18.83 -23.93
CA ARG A 113 -22.17 18.21 -23.93
C ARG A 113 -22.48 17.60 -25.30
N CYS A 114 -22.34 18.36 -26.38
CA CYS A 114 -22.60 17.86 -27.72
C CYS A 114 -21.74 16.64 -28.07
N LEU A 115 -20.44 16.66 -27.75
CA LEU A 115 -19.54 15.55 -28.05
C LEU A 115 -19.83 14.30 -27.22
N ARG A 116 -20.35 14.45 -26.00
CA ARG A 116 -20.82 13.32 -25.18
C ARG A 116 -22.10 12.71 -25.73
N ASP A 117 -23.03 13.57 -26.18
CA ASP A 117 -24.30 13.14 -26.77
C ASP A 117 -24.10 12.51 -28.16
N ASN A 118 -23.03 12.91 -28.89
CA ASN A 118 -22.69 12.47 -30.23
C ASN A 118 -21.32 11.77 -30.29
N ASP A 119 -21.07 10.81 -29.40
CA ASP A 119 -19.78 10.14 -29.20
C ASP A 119 -19.17 9.51 -30.48
N ARG A 120 -20.01 8.95 -31.36
CA ARG A 120 -19.64 8.34 -32.63
C ARG A 120 -19.78 9.29 -33.83
N ARG A 121 -20.25 10.52 -33.61
CA ARG A 121 -20.49 11.54 -34.66
C ARG A 121 -20.00 12.92 -34.22
N PRO A 122 -18.70 13.09 -33.93
CA PRO A 122 -18.17 14.37 -33.44
C PRO A 122 -18.32 15.52 -34.44
N LEU A 123 -18.49 15.22 -35.74
CA LEU A 123 -18.71 16.23 -36.79
C LEU A 123 -20.07 16.94 -36.68
N ASP A 124 -21.05 16.36 -35.98
CA ASP A 124 -22.37 16.99 -35.79
C ASP A 124 -22.28 18.23 -34.86
N CYS A 125 -21.23 18.31 -34.04
CA CYS A 125 -21.00 19.37 -33.05
C CYS A 125 -20.25 20.60 -33.58
N TRP A 126 -20.23 20.79 -34.90
CA TRP A 126 -19.45 21.87 -35.52
C TRP A 126 -19.94 23.26 -35.11
N LYS A 127 -21.24 23.43 -34.87
CA LYS A 127 -21.82 24.73 -34.47
C LYS A 127 -21.34 25.16 -33.08
N GLU A 128 -21.32 24.23 -32.13
CA GLU A 128 -20.85 24.44 -30.77
C GLU A 128 -19.35 24.77 -30.76
N VAL A 129 -18.57 24.09 -31.61
CA VAL A 129 -17.14 24.36 -31.77
C VAL A 129 -16.90 25.76 -32.35
N GLU A 130 -17.66 26.17 -33.37
CA GLU A 130 -17.55 27.53 -33.93
C GLU A 130 -17.98 28.60 -32.94
N ALA A 131 -19.03 28.37 -32.15
CA ALA A 131 -19.44 29.27 -31.08
C ALA A 131 -18.35 29.40 -30.00
N PHE A 132 -17.73 28.29 -29.60
CA PHE A 132 -16.61 28.31 -28.65
C PHE A 132 -15.41 29.09 -29.20
N LYS A 133 -15.03 28.87 -30.46
CA LYS A 133 -13.94 29.64 -31.11
C LYS A 133 -14.24 31.13 -31.14
N ALA A 134 -15.48 31.53 -31.42
CA ALA A 134 -15.87 32.93 -31.43
C ALA A 134 -15.71 33.58 -30.04
N GLU A 135 -16.10 32.87 -28.97
CA GLU A 135 -15.95 33.34 -27.59
C GLU A 135 -14.48 33.40 -27.14
N VAL A 136 -13.66 32.41 -27.54
CA VAL A 136 -12.21 32.44 -27.30
C VAL A 136 -11.56 33.62 -28.02
N LYS A 137 -11.89 33.85 -29.29
CA LYS A 137 -11.35 34.98 -30.07
C LYS A 137 -11.65 36.32 -29.40
N LYS A 138 -12.88 36.53 -28.93
CA LYS A 138 -13.24 37.76 -28.19
C LYS A 138 -12.39 37.91 -26.91
N MET A 139 -12.14 36.83 -26.18
CA MET A 139 -11.29 36.86 -25.00
C MET A 139 -9.84 37.20 -25.36
N GLU A 140 -9.32 36.61 -26.43
CA GLU A 140 -7.97 36.87 -26.93
C GLU A 140 -7.82 38.32 -27.39
N ASP A 141 -8.76 38.86 -28.17
CA ASP A 141 -8.77 40.24 -28.63
C ASP A 141 -8.71 41.22 -27.45
N ASN A 142 -9.57 41.03 -26.44
CA ASN A 142 -9.57 41.83 -25.21
C ASN A 142 -8.26 41.71 -24.41
N TRP A 143 -7.65 40.53 -24.41
CA TRP A 143 -6.38 40.31 -23.72
C TRP A 143 -5.22 40.99 -24.46
N VAL A 144 -5.17 40.88 -25.78
CA VAL A 144 -4.16 41.54 -26.62
C VAL A 144 -4.27 43.05 -26.49
N GLU A 145 -5.48 43.62 -26.57
CA GLU A 145 -5.71 45.07 -26.38
C GLU A 145 -5.17 45.53 -25.02
N LYS A 146 -5.46 44.79 -23.95
CA LYS A 146 -4.97 45.10 -22.60
C LYS A 146 -3.45 45.03 -22.47
N VAL A 147 -2.79 44.10 -23.16
CA VAL A 147 -1.33 43.93 -23.12
C VAL A 147 -0.62 44.97 -23.97
N VAL A 148 -1.18 45.35 -25.12
CA VAL A 148 -0.59 46.36 -26.02
C VAL A 148 -0.81 47.78 -25.51
N SER A 149 -1.89 48.02 -24.75
CA SER A 149 -2.21 49.33 -24.15
C SER A 149 -1.64 49.53 -22.75
N SER A 150 -0.89 48.55 -22.21
CA SER A 150 -0.29 48.56 -20.88
C SER A 150 1.23 48.63 -20.95
#